data_AF-A0A2J8V1F8-F1
#
_entry.id   AF-A0A2J8V1F8-F1
#
_cell.length_a   1.000
_cell.length_b   1.000
_cell.length_c   1.000
_cell.angle_alpha   90.00
_cell.angle_beta   90.00
_cell.angle_gamma   90.00
#
_symmetry.space_group_name_H-M   'P 1'
#
loop_
_entity.id
_entity.type
_entity.pdbx_description
1 polymer ?
#
loop_
_entity_poly.entity_id
_entity_poly.type
_entity_poly.pdbx_seq_one_letter_code
_entity_poly.pdbx_strand_id
1 'polypeptide(L)'
;MKQRKGQGSGGSRGRKKRGLSDISPSTSLPPLVEGQLRCFLKLTVNRVIWKIAKPPTCVLVRVRWWGETSDGTLFYPRDALQTEPKAVRTTTRYAIRCGPKQFTSYLTENSSHENVWSMERLE
;
A
#
# COMPACT_ATOMS: atom_id res chain seq x y z
N MET A 1 33.51 -47.35 -9.29
CA MET A 1 32.86 -46.61 -8.19
C MET A 1 32.02 -45.47 -8.78
N LYS A 2 30.98 -45.06 -8.05
CA LYS A 2 29.74 -44.42 -8.48
C LYS A 2 29.86 -42.90 -8.55
N GLN A 3 29.39 -42.29 -9.64
CA GLN A 3 29.16 -40.84 -9.77
C GLN A 3 28.09 -40.39 -8.75
N ARG A 4 28.31 -39.32 -7.97
CA ARG A 4 27.23 -38.46 -7.42
C ARG A 4 27.65 -37.00 -7.24
N LYS A 5 26.65 -36.18 -7.56
CA LYS A 5 26.49 -34.72 -7.65
C LYS A 5 26.63 -34.01 -6.30
N GLY A 6 27.20 -32.81 -6.30
CA GLY A 6 27.19 -31.88 -5.16
C GLY A 6 26.89 -30.45 -5.62
N GLN A 7 25.61 -30.11 -5.65
CA GLN A 7 25.09 -28.75 -5.82
C GLN A 7 25.44 -27.92 -4.58
N GLY A 8 25.91 -26.70 -4.78
CA GLY A 8 26.09 -25.72 -3.70
C GLY A 8 25.94 -24.30 -4.24
N SER A 9 24.71 -23.92 -4.59
CA SER A 9 24.34 -22.53 -4.90
C SER A 9 24.47 -21.67 -3.65
N GLY A 10 25.63 -21.04 -3.49
CA GLY A 10 25.91 -20.02 -2.48
C GLY A 10 24.91 -18.88 -2.60
N GLY A 11 24.02 -18.78 -1.62
CA GLY A 11 22.86 -17.91 -1.65
C GLY A 11 23.21 -16.42 -1.58
N SER A 12 22.91 -15.70 -2.66
CA SER A 12 22.64 -14.27 -2.57
C SER A 12 21.17 -14.08 -2.13
N ARG A 13 20.90 -14.35 -0.84
CA ARG A 13 19.72 -13.78 -0.19
C ARG A 13 19.99 -12.29 0.00
N GLY A 14 19.74 -11.52 -1.06
CA GLY A 14 19.60 -10.07 -0.98
C GLY A 14 18.59 -9.74 0.10
N ARG A 15 19.08 -9.47 1.30
CA ARG A 15 18.32 -9.04 2.47
C ARG A 15 17.78 -7.65 2.13
N LYS A 16 16.63 -7.63 1.44
CA LYS A 16 15.83 -6.43 1.20
C LYS A 16 15.71 -5.71 2.54
N LYS A 17 16.31 -4.52 2.64
CA LYS A 17 15.94 -3.52 3.63
C LYS A 17 14.43 -3.33 3.47
N ARG A 18 13.63 -4.05 4.27
CA ARG A 18 12.21 -3.77 4.48
C ARG A 18 12.19 -2.44 5.21
N GLY A 19 12.32 -1.35 4.44
CA GLY A 19 12.13 -0.01 4.95
C GLY A 19 10.75 0.02 5.61
N LEU A 20 10.71 0.33 6.90
CA LEU A 20 9.54 0.73 7.67
C LEU A 20 8.24 0.02 7.24
N SER A 21 8.12 -1.27 7.58
CA SER A 21 6.88 -2.06 7.59
C SER A 21 5.78 -1.64 6.61
N ASP A 22 6.02 -1.80 5.30
CA ASP A 22 4.96 -1.72 4.30
C ASP A 22 3.80 -2.66 4.71
N ILE A 23 2.56 -2.17 4.63
CA ILE A 23 1.37 -3.02 4.77
C ILE A 23 1.04 -3.70 3.44
N SER A 24 0.45 -4.90 3.53
CA SER A 24 -0.05 -5.59 2.35
C SER A 24 -1.25 -4.82 1.79
N PRO A 25 -1.27 -4.49 0.49
CA PRO A 25 -2.45 -3.91 -0.13
C PRO A 25 -3.58 -4.95 -0.19
N SER A 26 -4.81 -4.49 -0.06
CA SER A 26 -6.00 -5.36 -0.16
C SER A 26 -6.30 -5.80 -1.59
N THR A 27 -5.74 -5.10 -2.59
CA THR A 27 -5.91 -5.40 -4.02
C THR A 27 -4.71 -4.94 -4.85
N SER A 28 -4.63 -5.38 -6.12
CA SER A 28 -3.81 -4.73 -7.15
C SER A 28 -4.60 -3.62 -7.85
N LEU A 29 -3.90 -2.75 -8.59
CA LEU A 29 -4.54 -1.66 -9.33
C LEU A 29 -4.36 -1.80 -10.85
N PRO A 30 -5.41 -1.49 -11.63
CA PRO A 30 -6.81 -1.34 -11.20
C PRO A 30 -7.33 -2.63 -10.53
N PRO A 31 -8.29 -2.52 -9.60
CA PRO A 31 -8.92 -3.69 -9.00
C PRO A 31 -9.50 -4.61 -10.09
N LEU A 32 -9.42 -5.93 -9.89
CA LEU A 32 -9.89 -6.97 -10.83
C LEU A 32 -9.06 -7.14 -12.11
N VAL A 33 -8.05 -6.29 -12.37
CA VAL A 33 -7.15 -6.52 -13.48
C VAL A 33 -6.14 -7.60 -13.12
N GLU A 34 -6.32 -8.78 -13.72
CA GLU A 34 -5.38 -9.87 -13.67
C GLU A 34 -4.35 -9.77 -14.81
N GLY A 35 -3.09 -10.08 -14.51
CA GLY A 35 -2.01 -9.96 -15.48
C GLY A 35 -0.63 -10.00 -14.82
N GLN A 36 0.42 -9.95 -15.63
CA GLN A 36 1.79 -9.88 -15.11
C GLN A 36 2.01 -8.58 -14.34
N LEU A 37 2.72 -8.65 -13.22
CA LEU A 37 3.14 -7.47 -12.48
C LEU A 37 4.05 -6.60 -13.37
N ARG A 38 3.68 -5.32 -13.55
CA ARG A 38 4.41 -4.35 -14.38
C ARG A 38 5.23 -3.39 -13.51
N CYS A 39 4.60 -2.80 -12.51
CA CYS A 39 5.24 -1.88 -11.56
C CYS A 39 4.47 -1.83 -10.23
N PHE A 40 4.86 -0.92 -9.35
CA PHE A 40 4.18 -0.67 -8.08
C PHE A 40 3.82 0.80 -7.93
N LEU A 41 2.62 1.07 -7.43
CA LEU A 41 2.26 2.37 -6.90
C LEU A 41 2.51 2.37 -5.38
N LYS A 42 3.36 3.28 -4.91
CA LYS A 42 3.59 3.47 -3.48
C LYS A 42 2.64 4.55 -2.95
N LEU A 43 1.77 4.19 -2.01
CA LEU A 43 0.93 5.14 -1.27
C LEU A 43 1.46 5.28 0.15
N THR A 44 1.50 6.51 0.68
CA THR A 44 1.95 6.78 2.05
C THR A 44 1.05 7.80 2.72
N VAL A 45 0.44 7.41 3.84
CA VAL A 45 -0.36 8.28 4.71
C VAL A 45 0.52 8.73 5.87
N ASN A 46 1.15 9.89 5.74
CA ASN A 46 2.21 10.30 6.65
C ASN A 46 1.69 10.82 8.00
N ARG A 47 0.86 11.88 7.98
CA ARG A 47 0.36 12.55 9.18
C ARG A 47 -1.08 12.99 8.99
N VAL A 48 -1.89 12.84 10.04
CA VAL A 48 -3.23 13.44 10.13
C VAL A 48 -3.14 14.69 11.02
N ILE A 49 -3.71 15.80 10.56
CA ILE A 49 -3.73 17.07 11.29
C ILE A 49 -5.17 17.38 11.68
N TRP A 50 -5.41 17.52 12.98
CA TRP A 50 -6.72 17.84 13.54
C TRP A 50 -6.91 19.35 13.65
N LYS A 51 -8.08 19.83 13.23
CA LYS A 51 -8.51 21.23 13.44
C LYS A 51 -9.40 21.41 14.67
N ILE A 52 -9.73 20.32 15.37
CA ILE A 52 -10.60 20.32 16.55
C ILE A 52 -9.78 20.33 17.84
N ALA A 53 -10.33 20.93 18.90
CA ALA A 53 -9.62 21.11 20.18
C ALA A 53 -9.33 19.79 20.92
N LYS A 54 -10.17 18.77 20.74
CA LYS A 54 -10.01 17.45 21.36
C LYS A 54 -9.90 16.39 20.26
N PRO A 55 -8.69 16.14 19.75
CA PRO A 55 -8.50 15.12 18.74
C PRO A 55 -8.70 13.72 19.32
N PRO A 56 -9.08 12.75 18.48
CA PRO A 56 -9.22 11.35 18.87
C PRO A 56 -7.85 10.68 19.01
N THR A 57 -7.70 9.81 20.00
CA THR A 57 -6.40 9.25 20.42
C THR A 57 -5.88 8.10 19.54
N CYS A 58 -6.79 7.38 18.86
CA CYS A 58 -6.46 6.26 17.98
C CYS A 58 -7.19 6.47 16.66
N VAL A 59 -6.47 6.88 15.62
CA VAL A 59 -7.09 7.12 14.31
C VAL A 59 -6.56 6.13 13.30
N LEU A 60 -7.49 5.44 12.66
CA LEU A 60 -7.22 4.60 11.51
C LEU A 60 -7.71 5.31 10.25
N VAL A 61 -6.94 5.13 9.20
CA VAL A 61 -7.24 5.67 7.88
C VAL A 61 -7.45 4.51 6.94
N ARG A 62 -8.66 4.42 6.39
CA ARG A 62 -8.99 3.42 5.37
C ARG A 62 -8.89 4.06 4.01
N VAL A 63 -8.06 3.53 3.12
CA VAL A 63 -8.03 3.94 1.72
C VAL A 63 -8.63 2.82 0.88
N ARG A 64 -9.68 3.15 0.13
CA ARG A 64 -10.34 2.23 -0.80
C ARG A 64 -10.26 2.79 -2.21
N TRP A 65 -9.82 1.97 -3.15
CA TRP A 65 -9.71 2.36 -4.56
C TRP A 65 -11.03 2.19 -5.29
N TRP A 66 -11.28 3.01 -6.31
CA TRP A 66 -12.45 2.85 -7.15
C TRP A 66 -12.43 1.49 -7.86
N GLY A 67 -13.57 0.80 -7.88
CA GLY A 67 -13.71 -0.58 -8.37
C GLY A 67 -13.27 -1.67 -7.39
N GLU A 68 -12.74 -1.31 -6.22
CA GLU A 68 -12.36 -2.28 -5.19
C GLU A 68 -13.59 -2.83 -4.46
N THR A 69 -13.76 -4.15 -4.45
CA THR A 69 -14.86 -4.83 -3.73
C THR A 69 -14.54 -5.11 -2.26
N SER A 70 -13.26 -5.03 -1.88
CA SER A 70 -12.80 -5.15 -0.50
C SER A 70 -13.07 -3.87 0.31
N ASP A 71 -12.90 -3.96 1.63
CA ASP A 71 -12.97 -2.80 2.53
C ASP A 71 -11.84 -1.78 2.34
N GLY A 72 -10.87 -2.04 1.46
CA GLY A 72 -9.72 -1.17 1.27
C GLY A 72 -8.58 -1.51 2.23
N THR A 73 -7.55 -0.67 2.24
CA THR A 73 -6.31 -0.86 3.00
C THR A 73 -6.29 0.06 4.22
N LEU A 74 -6.01 -0.51 5.41
CA LEU A 74 -5.96 0.23 6.68
C LEU A 74 -4.56 0.74 7.01
N PHE A 75 -4.45 2.04 7.20
CA PHE A 75 -3.27 2.78 7.62
C PHE A 75 -3.42 3.26 9.06
N TYR A 76 -2.29 3.32 9.76
CA TYR A 76 -2.22 3.73 11.15
C TYR A 76 -1.36 4.99 11.25
N PRO A 77 -1.75 6.13 10.67
CA PRO A 77 -0.89 7.31 10.65
C PRO A 77 -0.49 7.77 12.05
N ARG A 78 0.70 8.37 12.14
CA ARG A 78 1.17 8.89 13.43
C ARG A 78 0.30 10.08 13.84
N ASP A 79 -0.28 10.00 15.03
CA ASP A 79 -0.88 11.17 15.64
C ASP A 79 0.22 12.16 16.05
N ALA A 80 -0.06 13.46 15.97
CA ALA A 80 0.85 14.52 16.40
C ALA A 80 1.29 14.38 17.87
N LEU A 81 0.48 13.69 18.69
CA LEU A 81 0.71 13.45 20.11
C LEU A 81 1.52 12.18 20.40
N GLN A 82 1.73 11.28 19.42
CA GLN A 82 2.52 10.06 19.62
C GLN A 82 4.01 10.31 19.34
N THR A 83 4.79 10.40 20.42
CA THR A 83 6.26 10.59 20.41
C THR A 83 7.05 9.31 20.10
N GLU A 84 6.47 8.12 20.30
CA GLU A 84 7.18 6.85 20.12
C GLU A 84 7.30 6.41 18.65
N PRO A 85 8.50 6.04 18.17
CA PRO A 85 8.70 5.52 16.81
C PRO A 85 8.28 4.05 16.74
N LYS A 86 6.99 3.77 16.96
CA LYS A 86 6.43 2.46 16.65
C LYS A 86 6.55 2.24 15.14
N ALA A 87 6.82 1.03 14.67
CA ALA A 87 6.88 0.72 13.23
C ALA A 87 5.50 1.00 12.60
N VAL A 88 5.31 2.23 12.11
CA VAL A 88 4.00 2.72 11.74
C VAL A 88 3.64 2.17 10.36
N ARG A 89 2.48 1.54 10.29
CA ARG A 89 1.86 1.01 9.07
C ARG A 89 1.29 2.16 8.22
N THR A 90 2.15 3.04 7.70
CA THR A 90 1.77 4.23 6.93
C THR A 90 1.99 4.10 5.44
N THR A 91 2.74 3.10 4.99
CA THR A 91 3.08 2.92 3.56
C THR A 91 2.55 1.58 3.06
N THR A 92 2.03 1.57 1.84
CA THR A 92 1.71 0.35 1.10
C THR A 92 2.21 0.45 -0.33
N ARG A 93 2.34 -0.70 -0.99
CA ARG A 93 2.70 -0.80 -2.40
C ARG A 93 1.65 -1.61 -3.14
N TYR A 94 0.87 -0.96 -3.98
CA TYR A 94 -0.09 -1.62 -4.84
C TYR A 94 0.60 -2.16 -6.09
N ALA A 95 0.40 -3.45 -6.36
CA ALA A 95 0.84 -4.06 -7.62
C ALA A 95 0.05 -3.47 -8.78
N ILE A 96 0.73 -3.02 -9.84
CA ILE A 96 0.10 -2.58 -11.09
C ILE A 96 0.25 -3.68 -12.12
N ARG A 97 -0.88 -4.16 -12.65
CA ARG A 97 -0.92 -5.28 -13.61
C ARG A 97 -1.35 -4.88 -15.02
N CYS A 98 -1.90 -3.67 -15.19
CA CYS A 98 -2.32 -3.14 -16.49
C CYS A 98 -1.18 -2.40 -17.23
N GLY A 99 -1.43 -2.07 -18.50
CA GLY A 99 -0.51 -1.24 -19.30
C GLY A 99 -0.52 0.24 -18.88
N PRO A 100 0.56 1.01 -19.13
CA PRO A 100 0.66 2.41 -18.69
C PRO A 100 -0.52 3.30 -19.11
N LYS A 101 -1.04 3.15 -20.34
CA LYS A 101 -2.20 3.92 -20.82
C LYS A 101 -3.47 3.64 -20.01
N GLN A 102 -3.73 2.37 -19.71
CA GLN A 102 -4.87 1.95 -18.90
C GLN A 102 -4.71 2.41 -17.45
N PHE A 103 -3.49 2.37 -16.91
CA PHE A 103 -3.21 2.88 -15.57
C PHE A 103 -3.45 4.39 -15.48
N THR A 104 -2.99 5.15 -16.47
CA THR A 104 -3.26 6.59 -16.54
C THR A 104 -4.77 6.87 -16.64
N SER A 105 -5.49 6.21 -17.54
CA SER A 105 -6.95 6.38 -17.66
C SER A 105 -7.65 6.03 -16.34
N TYR A 106 -7.26 4.96 -15.65
CA TYR A 106 -7.78 4.64 -14.32
C TYR A 106 -7.60 5.79 -13.29
N LEU A 107 -6.45 6.47 -13.33
CA LEU A 107 -6.16 7.62 -12.45
C LEU A 107 -6.82 8.94 -12.89
N THR A 108 -7.10 9.12 -14.18
CA THR A 108 -7.55 10.42 -14.73
C THR A 108 -9.00 10.45 -15.18
N GLU A 109 -9.51 9.37 -15.77
CA GLU A 109 -10.89 9.28 -16.26
C GLU A 109 -11.90 9.46 -15.12
N ASN A 110 -11.51 9.02 -13.93
CA ASN A 110 -12.29 9.16 -12.71
C ASN A 110 -11.91 10.39 -11.87
N SER A 111 -11.10 11.34 -12.38
CA SER A 111 -10.91 12.61 -11.66
C SER A 111 -12.07 13.60 -11.87
N SER A 112 -12.99 13.29 -12.81
CA SER A 112 -14.19 14.08 -13.11
C SER A 112 -15.38 13.76 -12.21
N HIS A 113 -15.37 12.60 -11.55
CA HIS A 113 -16.31 12.21 -10.50
C HIS A 113 -15.50 12.09 -9.20
N GLU A 114 -15.95 12.72 -8.12
CA GLU A 114 -15.22 12.88 -6.86
C GLU A 114 -14.32 11.70 -6.44
N ASN A 115 -13.01 11.86 -6.66
CA ASN A 115 -11.88 11.06 -6.15
C ASN A 115 -11.77 9.59 -6.62
N VAL A 116 -10.59 9.21 -7.14
CA VAL A 116 -10.21 7.83 -7.55
C VAL A 116 -10.11 6.86 -6.36
N TRP A 117 -10.08 7.39 -5.15
CA TRP A 117 -10.03 6.67 -3.89
C TRP A 117 -10.85 7.42 -2.85
N SER A 118 -11.47 6.69 -1.93
CA SER A 118 -12.08 7.29 -0.74
C SER A 118 -11.19 7.03 0.47
N MET A 119 -11.10 8.04 1.33
CA MET A 119 -10.44 7.95 2.62
C MET A 119 -11.45 8.17 3.72
N GLU A 120 -11.64 7.15 4.55
CA GLU A 120 -12.54 7.21 5.68
C GLU A 120 -11.76 7.07 6.98
N ARG A 121 -12.19 7.84 7.96
CA ARG A 121 -11.74 7.73 9.33
C ARG A 121 -12.56 6.65 10.03
N LEU A 122 -11.87 5.69 10.63
CA LEU A 122 -12.51 4.78 11.58
C LEU A 122 -12.21 5.29 12.99
N GLU A 123 -13.27 5.51 13.79
CA GLU A 123 -13.22 5.90 15.20
C GLU A 123 -13.26 4.67 16.12
#